data_AF-A0A9N9FQ23-F1
#
_entry.id   AF-A0A9N9FQ23-F1
#
_cell.length_a   1.000
_cell.length_b   1.000
_cell.length_c   1.000
_cell.angle_alpha   90.00
_cell.angle_beta   90.00
_cell.angle_gamma   90.00
#
_symmetry.space_group_name_H-M   'P 1'
#
loop_
_entity.id
_entity.type
_entity.pdbx_description
1 polymer ?
#
loop_
_entity_poly.entity_id
_entity_poly.type
_entity_poly.pdbx_seq_one_letter_code
_entity_poly.pdbx_strand_id
1 'polypeptide(L)'
;MGNIKDKTLPFIPSYLRNSPLDIFNRTAKTPILLPTKCKNDRIRYVQILDNELGIIYTGFAAAVRADHPISSIVGIYYFEIDILDGGELNLTGIGVASGSFILYRQQPGLHHRSIGYHGRNGFIYFGGDRGNQYGPLYSTGDTIGCCLNYYDQTIFYTKNGINLGVASTRVFRERLYPVIGIGTRGARIEANFGAKPFKFDIDFYARSILAKVMKQKIIITNDYSSETEDSDEDVCCLRVLD
;
A
#
# COMPACT_ATOMS: atom_id res chain seq x y z
N MET A 1 16.84 -28.23 28.40
CA MET A 1 16.54 -27.88 27.00
C MET A 1 15.19 -27.18 26.95
N GLY A 2 15.16 -25.87 26.70
CA GLY A 2 13.91 -25.13 26.54
C GLY A 2 13.30 -25.44 25.18
N ASN A 3 12.01 -25.84 25.18
CA ASN A 3 11.23 -26.03 23.96
C ASN A 3 11.30 -24.76 23.10
N ILE A 4 11.92 -24.87 21.93
CA ILE A 4 11.78 -23.88 20.85
C ILE A 4 10.31 -23.96 20.45
N LYS A 5 9.49 -23.04 20.96
CA LYS A 5 8.12 -22.85 20.46
C LYS A 5 8.24 -22.60 18.97
N ASP A 6 7.59 -23.44 18.19
CA ASP A 6 7.49 -23.29 16.75
C ASP A 6 6.94 -21.89 16.45
N LYS A 7 7.80 -21.01 15.94
CA LYS A 7 7.48 -19.59 15.79
C LYS A 7 6.67 -19.46 14.51
N THR A 8 5.35 -19.37 14.65
CA THR A 8 4.46 -19.10 13.51
C THR A 8 4.87 -17.78 12.85
N LEU A 9 5.32 -17.86 11.61
CA LEU A 9 5.66 -16.68 10.81
C LEU A 9 4.39 -15.93 10.40
N PRO A 10 4.43 -14.59 10.32
CA PRO A 10 3.29 -13.82 9.84
C PRO A 10 2.98 -14.14 8.37
N PHE A 11 1.72 -13.93 7.98
CA PHE A 11 1.30 -14.02 6.59
C PHE A 11 2.08 -13.05 5.70
N ILE A 12 2.52 -13.53 4.52
CA ILE A 12 3.21 -12.73 3.50
C ILE A 12 2.62 -13.10 2.11
N PRO A 13 2.15 -12.11 1.33
CA PRO A 13 1.70 -12.30 -0.05
C PRO A 13 2.80 -12.90 -0.96
N SER A 14 2.39 -13.58 -2.04
CA SER A 14 3.32 -14.25 -2.99
C SER A 14 4.45 -13.34 -3.47
N TYR A 15 4.12 -12.12 -3.89
CA TYR A 15 5.06 -11.16 -4.47
C TYR A 15 6.10 -10.62 -3.47
N LEU A 16 5.91 -10.88 -2.17
CA LEU A 16 6.84 -10.51 -1.10
C LEU A 16 7.65 -11.69 -0.56
N ARG A 17 7.46 -12.91 -1.06
CA ARG A 17 8.29 -14.05 -0.68
C ARG A 17 9.73 -13.81 -1.12
N ASN A 18 10.68 -14.10 -0.24
CA ASN A 18 12.11 -13.83 -0.39
C ASN A 18 12.47 -12.35 -0.56
N SER A 19 11.54 -11.42 -0.28
CA SER A 19 11.85 -9.99 -0.21
C SER A 19 12.64 -9.66 1.07
N PRO A 20 13.22 -8.43 1.18
CA PRO A 20 13.87 -8.00 2.42
C PRO A 20 12.99 -8.14 3.67
N LEU A 21 11.68 -7.92 3.54
CA LEU A 21 10.72 -8.14 4.63
C LEU A 21 10.64 -9.61 5.06
N ASP A 22 10.52 -10.55 4.10
CA ASP A 22 10.42 -11.98 4.42
C ASP A 22 11.71 -12.47 5.09
N ILE A 23 12.87 -12.09 4.54
CA ILE A 23 14.17 -12.39 5.13
C ILE A 23 14.27 -11.83 6.56
N PHE A 24 13.86 -10.58 6.77
CA PHE A 24 13.82 -9.97 8.10
C PHE A 24 12.90 -10.73 9.05
N ASN A 25 11.67 -11.05 8.63
CA ASN A 25 10.67 -11.70 9.49
C ASN A 25 11.08 -13.11 9.94
N ARG A 26 11.86 -13.84 9.13
CA ARG A 26 12.39 -15.17 9.48
C ARG A 26 13.36 -15.13 10.65
N THR A 27 14.15 -14.05 10.79
CA THR A 27 15.21 -13.96 11.80
C THR A 27 14.87 -13.02 12.96
N ALA A 28 14.03 -12.01 12.74
CA ALA A 28 13.73 -10.97 13.72
C ALA A 28 12.99 -11.52 14.94
N LYS A 29 13.38 -11.10 16.16
CA LYS A 29 12.66 -11.43 17.40
C LYS A 29 11.19 -11.00 17.35
N THR A 30 10.93 -9.83 16.77
CA THR A 30 9.60 -9.27 16.56
C THR A 30 9.38 -9.05 15.06
N PRO A 31 8.63 -9.92 14.37
CA PRO A 31 8.32 -9.75 12.96
C PRO A 31 7.50 -8.49 12.70
N ILE A 32 7.65 -7.91 11.51
CA ILE A 32 6.81 -6.83 11.01
C ILE A 32 5.54 -7.46 10.43
N LEU A 33 4.39 -7.01 10.95
CA LEU A 33 3.07 -7.41 10.48
C LEU A 33 2.64 -6.53 9.31
N LEU A 34 2.13 -7.16 8.26
CA LEU A 34 1.51 -6.47 7.13
C LEU A 34 0.04 -6.20 7.42
N PRO A 35 -0.57 -5.20 6.73
CA PRO A 35 -2.02 -5.07 6.74
C PRO A 35 -2.66 -6.35 6.18
N THR A 36 -3.62 -6.91 6.93
CA THR A 36 -4.31 -8.16 6.54
C THR A 36 -5.83 -8.05 6.60
N LYS A 37 -6.35 -7.01 7.27
CA LYS A 37 -7.78 -6.79 7.44
C LYS A 37 -8.11 -5.33 7.69
N CYS A 38 -9.38 -4.99 7.54
CA CYS A 38 -9.93 -3.70 7.93
C CYS A 38 -9.98 -3.58 9.46
N LYS A 39 -9.48 -2.46 9.98
CA LYS A 39 -9.51 -2.20 11.42
C LYS A 39 -10.89 -1.73 11.85
N ASN A 40 -11.45 -2.35 12.87
CA ASN A 40 -12.65 -1.85 13.53
C ASN A 40 -12.32 -0.67 14.46
N ASP A 41 -12.17 0.52 13.89
CA ASP A 41 -12.03 1.78 14.64
C ASP A 41 -13.38 2.30 15.22
N ARG A 42 -14.44 1.47 15.23
CA ARG A 42 -15.79 1.78 15.75
C ARG A 42 -16.41 3.06 15.20
N ILE A 43 -16.16 3.34 13.92
CA ILE A 43 -16.73 4.50 13.23
C ILE A 43 -18.25 4.31 13.08
N ARG A 44 -19.05 5.30 13.50
CA ARG A 44 -20.51 5.26 13.30
C ARG A 44 -20.82 5.11 11.81
N TYR A 45 -21.82 4.29 11.48
CA TYR A 45 -22.32 4.04 10.13
C TYR A 45 -21.43 3.19 9.21
N VAL A 46 -20.35 2.63 9.75
CA VAL A 46 -19.54 1.62 9.08
C VAL A 46 -19.72 0.30 9.81
N GLN A 47 -20.17 -0.73 9.10
CA GLN A 47 -20.16 -2.10 9.58
C GLN A 47 -19.07 -2.86 8.84
N ILE A 48 -18.11 -3.38 9.59
CA ILE A 48 -17.13 -4.35 9.06
C ILE A 48 -17.78 -5.72 9.14
N LEU A 49 -17.73 -6.49 8.05
CA LEU A 49 -18.25 -7.85 7.99
C LEU A 49 -17.43 -8.80 8.88
N ASP A 50 -18.00 -9.96 9.21
CA ASP A 50 -17.35 -10.96 10.08
C ASP A 50 -16.01 -11.47 9.51
N ASN A 51 -15.83 -11.41 8.19
CA ASN A 51 -14.57 -11.74 7.54
C ASN A 51 -13.48 -10.66 7.68
N GLU A 52 -13.80 -9.52 8.30
CA GLU A 52 -12.93 -8.36 8.51
C GLU A 52 -12.35 -7.72 7.22
N LEU A 53 -12.84 -8.14 6.05
CA LEU A 53 -12.44 -7.65 4.73
C LEU A 53 -13.54 -6.83 4.06
N GLY A 54 -14.81 -7.18 4.31
CA GLY A 54 -15.95 -6.49 3.77
C GLY A 54 -16.39 -5.29 4.60
N ILE A 55 -16.88 -4.24 3.93
CA ILE A 55 -17.45 -3.05 4.57
C ILE A 55 -18.83 -2.79 4.01
N ILE A 56 -19.82 -2.64 4.89
CA ILE A 56 -21.18 -2.16 4.59
C ILE A 56 -21.34 -0.78 5.23
N TYR A 57 -21.83 0.17 4.45
CA TYR A 57 -22.00 1.54 4.91
C TYR A 57 -23.47 1.97 4.97
N THR A 58 -23.85 2.61 6.08
CA THR A 58 -25.26 2.88 6.41
C THR A 58 -25.60 4.36 6.66
N GLY A 59 -24.69 5.31 6.46
CA GLY A 59 -24.90 6.71 6.90
C GLY A 59 -24.09 7.82 6.18
N PHE A 60 -23.35 8.64 6.94
CA PHE A 60 -22.55 9.78 6.45
C PHE A 60 -21.08 9.45 6.30
N ALA A 61 -20.35 10.20 5.44
CA ALA A 61 -19.06 9.78 4.90
C ALA A 61 -18.13 9.24 5.99
N ALA A 62 -17.40 8.18 5.67
CA ALA A 62 -16.49 7.56 6.62
C ALA A 62 -15.35 6.89 5.87
N ALA A 63 -14.21 6.82 6.53
CA ALA A 63 -13.08 6.04 6.07
C ALA A 63 -12.80 4.89 7.03
N VAL A 64 -12.30 3.80 6.47
CA VAL A 64 -11.80 2.63 7.19
C VAL A 64 -10.34 2.46 6.80
N ARG A 65 -9.49 2.19 7.77
CA ARG A 65 -8.08 1.87 7.53
C ARG A 65 -7.81 0.39 7.80
N ALA A 66 -6.71 -0.11 7.29
CA ALA A 66 -6.25 -1.45 7.66
C ALA A 66 -5.72 -1.51 9.11
N ASP A 67 -5.54 -2.72 9.63
CA ASP A 67 -5.11 -3.02 11.00
C ASP A 67 -3.66 -2.65 11.31
N HIS A 68 -2.77 -2.74 10.32
CA HIS A 68 -1.35 -2.43 10.43
C HIS A 68 -0.90 -1.39 9.39
N PRO A 69 0.18 -0.63 9.67
CA PRO A 69 0.79 0.23 8.67
C PRO A 69 1.63 -0.59 7.68
N ILE A 70 1.89 0.01 6.53
CA ILE A 70 2.86 -0.44 5.54
C ILE A 70 4.24 0.04 6.01
N SER A 71 5.14 -0.90 6.27
CA SER A 71 6.55 -0.60 6.57
C SER A 71 7.31 -0.29 5.28
N SER A 72 8.25 0.66 5.29
CA SER A 72 9.06 0.95 4.09
C SER A 72 9.99 -0.20 3.68
N ILE A 73 10.35 -1.10 4.62
CA ILE A 73 11.21 -2.27 4.35
C ILE A 73 10.57 -3.26 3.36
N VAL A 74 9.26 -3.16 3.13
CA VAL A 74 8.53 -4.01 2.17
C VAL A 74 9.05 -3.82 0.74
N GLY A 75 9.63 -2.64 0.43
CA GLY A 75 10.02 -2.25 -0.92
C GLY A 75 8.81 -1.94 -1.80
N ILE A 76 7.90 -2.89 -1.97
CA ILE A 76 6.65 -2.75 -2.73
C ILE A 76 5.48 -3.24 -1.88
N TYR A 77 4.37 -2.51 -1.85
CA TYR A 77 3.14 -2.98 -1.22
C TYR A 77 1.95 -2.74 -2.14
N TYR A 78 1.08 -3.75 -2.26
CA TYR A 78 -0.07 -3.72 -3.15
C TYR A 78 -1.29 -4.32 -2.46
N PHE A 79 -2.44 -3.70 -2.68
CA PHE A 79 -3.74 -4.20 -2.26
C PHE A 79 -4.79 -3.86 -3.32
N GLU A 80 -5.85 -4.66 -3.38
CA GLU A 80 -6.99 -4.45 -4.28
C GLU A 80 -8.28 -4.28 -3.48
N ILE A 81 -9.17 -3.42 -3.99
CA ILE A 81 -10.51 -3.22 -3.46
C ILE A 81 -11.51 -3.56 -4.56
N ASP A 82 -12.38 -4.53 -4.28
CA ASP A 82 -13.50 -4.88 -5.13
C ASP A 82 -14.72 -4.04 -4.77
N ILE A 83 -15.26 -3.33 -5.76
CA ILE A 83 -16.50 -2.56 -5.61
C ILE A 83 -17.67 -3.48 -5.86
N LEU A 84 -18.14 -4.15 -4.80
CA LEU A 84 -19.30 -5.05 -4.88
C LEU A 84 -20.59 -4.30 -5.18
N ASP A 85 -20.70 -3.08 -4.65
CA ASP A 85 -21.80 -2.15 -4.86
C ASP A 85 -21.28 -0.72 -4.63
N GLY A 86 -21.34 0.15 -5.64
CA GLY A 86 -20.94 1.56 -5.53
C GLY A 86 -21.91 2.39 -4.69
N GLY A 87 -23.08 1.85 -4.34
CA GLY A 87 -24.15 2.58 -3.68
C GLY A 87 -24.76 3.67 -4.58
N GLU A 88 -25.63 4.49 -4.00
CA GLU A 88 -26.49 5.42 -4.76
C GLU A 88 -25.71 6.47 -5.56
N LEU A 89 -24.55 6.92 -5.06
CA LEU A 89 -23.80 8.05 -5.62
C LEU A 89 -22.37 7.70 -6.05
N ASN A 90 -21.95 6.44 -5.93
CA ASN A 90 -20.60 5.98 -6.25
C ASN A 90 -19.48 6.80 -5.58
N LEU A 91 -19.71 7.20 -4.33
CA LEU A 91 -18.78 8.02 -3.53
C LEU A 91 -17.77 7.14 -2.79
N THR A 92 -16.96 6.41 -3.54
CA THR A 92 -15.87 5.59 -3.01
C THR A 92 -14.52 6.23 -3.29
N GLY A 93 -13.65 6.29 -2.29
CA GLY A 93 -12.26 6.72 -2.42
C GLY A 93 -11.30 5.64 -1.94
N ILE A 94 -10.23 5.37 -2.67
CA ILE A 94 -9.25 4.33 -2.32
C ILE A 94 -7.86 4.97 -2.27
N GLY A 95 -7.09 4.66 -1.23
CA GLY A 95 -5.69 5.09 -1.20
C GLY A 95 -5.01 4.81 0.13
N VAL A 96 -4.20 5.76 0.57
CA VAL A 96 -3.38 5.61 1.79
C VAL A 96 -3.37 6.87 2.63
N ALA A 97 -3.24 6.71 3.94
CA ALA A 97 -3.14 7.82 4.87
C ALA A 97 -2.23 7.52 6.06
N SER A 98 -1.72 8.58 6.70
CA SER A 98 -0.96 8.44 7.95
C SER A 98 -1.86 7.95 9.10
N GLY A 99 -1.23 7.43 10.16
CA GLY A 99 -1.95 7.03 11.39
C GLY A 99 -2.73 8.17 12.09
N SER A 100 -2.40 9.43 11.78
CA SER A 100 -3.06 10.64 12.31
C SER A 100 -4.25 11.12 11.46
N PHE A 101 -4.55 10.44 10.35
CA PHE A 101 -5.66 10.80 9.48
C PHE A 101 -7.02 10.62 10.18
N ILE A 102 -7.90 11.61 10.00
CA ILE A 102 -9.24 11.60 10.59
C ILE A 102 -10.15 10.72 9.72
N LEU A 103 -10.72 9.67 10.34
CA LEU A 103 -11.56 8.69 9.64
C LEU A 103 -13.04 9.10 9.55
N TYR A 104 -13.50 9.95 10.47
CA TYR A 104 -14.90 10.37 10.55
C TYR A 104 -15.19 11.46 9.51
N ARG A 105 -16.25 11.29 8.69
CA ARG A 105 -16.69 12.27 7.68
C ARG A 105 -15.62 12.67 6.67
N GLN A 106 -14.72 11.74 6.36
CA GLN A 106 -13.57 12.00 5.50
C GLN A 106 -13.42 10.95 4.40
N GLN A 107 -12.74 11.34 3.32
CA GLN A 107 -12.30 10.46 2.23
C GLN A 107 -10.78 10.55 2.08
N PRO A 108 -10.10 9.47 1.66
CA PRO A 108 -8.66 9.50 1.41
C PRO A 108 -8.33 10.58 0.36
N GLY A 109 -7.23 11.29 0.57
CA GLY A 109 -6.79 12.39 -0.28
C GLY A 109 -7.43 13.75 0.03
N LEU A 110 -8.57 13.82 0.72
CA LEU A 110 -9.25 15.08 1.02
C LEU A 110 -8.76 15.79 2.29
N HIS A 111 -7.78 15.22 3.00
CA HIS A 111 -7.21 15.81 4.22
C HIS A 111 -5.74 15.47 4.35
N HIS A 112 -4.97 16.32 5.05
CA HIS A 112 -3.51 16.26 5.09
C HIS A 112 -2.96 14.85 5.36
N ARG A 113 -1.80 14.55 4.74
CA ARG A 113 -1.09 13.26 4.84
C ARG A 113 -1.94 12.06 4.39
N SER A 114 -2.73 12.25 3.35
CA SER A 114 -3.44 11.17 2.66
C SER A 114 -3.46 11.39 1.15
N ILE A 115 -3.54 10.29 0.41
CA ILE A 115 -3.71 10.26 -1.04
C ILE A 115 -4.91 9.36 -1.33
N GLY A 116 -5.76 9.76 -2.27
CA GLY A 116 -6.92 8.95 -2.64
C GLY A 116 -7.36 9.15 -4.07
N TYR A 117 -7.66 8.03 -4.72
CA TYR A 117 -8.29 7.94 -6.04
C TYR A 117 -9.80 7.75 -5.88
N HIS A 118 -10.62 8.54 -6.56
CA HIS A 118 -12.06 8.62 -6.32
C HIS A 118 -12.88 8.10 -7.50
N GLY A 119 -13.85 7.22 -7.20
CA GLY A 119 -14.61 6.48 -8.22
C GLY A 119 -15.57 7.33 -9.03
N ARG A 120 -16.20 8.33 -8.42
CA ARG A 120 -17.20 9.18 -9.07
C ARG A 120 -16.65 9.99 -10.25
N ASN A 121 -15.40 10.45 -10.17
CA ASN A 121 -14.82 11.38 -11.14
C ASN A 121 -13.46 10.91 -11.71
N GLY A 122 -12.87 9.84 -11.18
CA GLY A 122 -11.55 9.39 -11.61
C GLY A 122 -10.40 10.33 -11.21
N PHE A 123 -10.63 11.20 -10.22
CA PHE A 123 -9.62 12.15 -9.78
C PHE A 123 -8.75 11.56 -8.66
N ILE A 124 -7.50 12.02 -8.61
CA ILE A 124 -6.58 11.78 -7.51
C ILE A 124 -6.48 13.04 -6.63
N TYR A 125 -6.46 12.84 -5.32
CA TYR A 125 -6.40 13.91 -4.33
C TYR A 125 -5.17 13.75 -3.42
N PHE A 126 -4.53 14.87 -3.06
CA PHE A 126 -3.29 14.93 -2.28
C PHE A 126 -3.43 15.85 -1.05
N GLY A 127 -4.16 15.39 -0.06
CA GLY A 127 -4.35 16.09 1.21
C GLY A 127 -5.13 17.41 1.14
N GLY A 128 -6.06 17.55 0.19
CA GLY A 128 -6.89 18.74 -0.01
C GLY A 128 -8.08 18.50 -0.94
N ASP A 129 -8.93 19.50 -1.11
CA ASP A 129 -10.18 19.44 -1.90
C ASP A 129 -9.98 19.61 -3.42
N ARG A 130 -8.80 20.06 -3.84
CA ARG A 130 -8.42 20.17 -5.26
C ARG A 130 -7.89 18.84 -5.78
N GLY A 131 -8.72 18.14 -6.55
CA GLY A 131 -8.34 16.91 -7.25
C GLY A 131 -7.73 17.18 -8.62
N ASN A 132 -6.92 16.24 -9.10
CA ASN A 132 -6.36 16.24 -10.45
C ASN A 132 -6.96 15.09 -11.27
N GLN A 133 -7.14 15.29 -12.57
CA GLN A 133 -7.49 14.20 -13.48
C GLN A 133 -6.37 13.15 -13.46
N TYR A 134 -6.74 11.88 -13.31
CA TYR A 134 -5.76 10.80 -13.19
C TYR A 134 -6.16 9.58 -13.99
N GLY A 135 -7.31 8.98 -13.66
CA GLY A 135 -7.75 7.72 -14.26
C GLY A 135 -9.22 7.74 -14.66
N PRO A 136 -9.70 6.65 -15.26
CA PRO A 136 -11.12 6.49 -15.58
C PRO A 136 -11.95 6.33 -14.30
N LEU A 137 -13.18 6.85 -14.29
CA LEU A 137 -14.14 6.53 -13.23
C LEU A 137 -14.26 5.01 -13.03
N TYR A 138 -14.62 4.59 -11.81
CA TYR A 138 -14.83 3.18 -11.47
C TYR A 138 -16.06 3.03 -10.59
N SER A 139 -16.74 1.88 -10.68
CA SER A 139 -17.98 1.63 -9.95
C SER A 139 -18.21 0.13 -9.71
N THR A 140 -19.44 -0.26 -9.40
CA THR A 140 -19.87 -1.64 -9.17
C THR A 140 -19.29 -2.60 -10.21
N GLY A 141 -18.63 -3.67 -9.74
CA GLY A 141 -17.99 -4.70 -10.55
C GLY A 141 -16.53 -4.42 -10.90
N ASP A 142 -16.01 -3.22 -10.64
CA ASP A 142 -14.60 -2.91 -10.84
C ASP A 142 -13.74 -3.34 -9.64
N THR A 143 -12.51 -3.78 -9.95
CA THR A 143 -11.43 -3.99 -8.98
C THR A 143 -10.41 -2.87 -9.12
N ILE A 144 -10.08 -2.18 -8.02
CA ILE A 144 -9.11 -1.09 -8.01
C ILE A 144 -7.92 -1.45 -7.12
N GLY A 145 -6.74 -1.51 -7.72
CA GLY A 145 -5.49 -1.72 -7.01
C GLY A 145 -4.79 -0.42 -6.64
N CYS A 146 -4.01 -0.45 -5.56
CA CYS A 146 -3.12 0.64 -5.16
C CYS A 146 -1.75 0.06 -4.83
N CYS A 147 -0.72 0.53 -5.53
CA CYS A 147 0.65 0.11 -5.35
C CYS A 147 1.50 1.23 -4.78
N LEU A 148 2.24 0.95 -3.71
CA LEU A 148 3.28 1.80 -3.17
C LEU A 148 4.63 1.18 -3.51
N ASN A 149 5.49 1.93 -4.18
CA ASN A 149 6.84 1.53 -4.50
C ASN A 149 7.83 2.43 -3.74
N TYR A 150 8.44 1.88 -2.69
CA TYR A 150 9.45 2.56 -1.88
C TYR A 150 10.81 2.63 -2.57
N TYR A 151 11.08 1.83 -3.62
CA TYR A 151 12.35 1.91 -4.35
C TYR A 151 12.46 3.17 -5.22
N ASP A 152 11.36 3.59 -5.86
CA ASP A 152 11.32 4.80 -6.70
C ASP A 152 10.44 5.91 -6.11
N GLN A 153 9.90 5.70 -4.90
CA GLN A 153 9.03 6.63 -4.19
C GLN A 153 7.74 6.97 -4.95
N THR A 154 7.21 6.03 -5.74
CA THR A 154 5.98 6.23 -6.50
C THR A 154 4.76 5.54 -5.89
N ILE A 155 3.58 6.08 -6.24
CA ILE A 155 2.29 5.44 -6.03
C ILE A 155 1.57 5.40 -7.37
N PHE A 156 1.01 4.25 -7.73
CA PHE A 156 0.12 4.09 -8.88
C PHE A 156 -1.09 3.25 -8.51
N TYR A 157 -2.13 3.34 -9.34
CA TYR A 157 -3.33 2.53 -9.20
C TYR A 157 -3.50 1.61 -10.40
N THR A 158 -4.30 0.58 -10.21
CA THR A 158 -4.75 -0.28 -11.29
C THR A 158 -6.26 -0.29 -11.35
N LYS A 159 -6.81 -0.52 -12.54
CA LYS A 159 -8.23 -0.83 -12.72
C LYS A 159 -8.36 -2.13 -13.47
N ASN A 160 -9.05 -3.10 -12.88
CA ASN A 160 -9.30 -4.40 -13.49
C ASN A 160 -8.04 -5.10 -14.01
N GLY A 161 -6.93 -4.98 -13.27
CA GLY A 161 -5.64 -5.56 -13.65
C GLY A 161 -4.80 -4.73 -14.63
N ILE A 162 -5.26 -3.52 -15.00
CA ILE A 162 -4.51 -2.62 -15.90
C ILE A 162 -3.89 -1.49 -15.08
N ASN A 163 -2.58 -1.27 -15.21
CA ASN A 163 -1.86 -0.16 -14.58
C ASN A 163 -2.26 1.19 -15.20
N LEU A 164 -2.64 2.16 -14.37
CA LEU A 164 -3.11 3.49 -14.78
C LEU A 164 -1.99 4.55 -14.84
N GLY A 165 -0.75 4.16 -14.59
CA GLY A 165 0.38 5.06 -14.52
C GLY A 165 0.55 5.72 -13.14
N VAL A 166 1.66 6.43 -12.97
CA VAL A 166 2.06 7.03 -11.69
C VAL A 166 1.08 8.13 -11.29
N ALA A 167 0.45 7.96 -10.14
CA ALA A 167 -0.39 8.97 -9.51
C ALA A 167 0.45 9.97 -8.69
N SER A 168 1.46 9.48 -7.97
CA SER A 168 2.35 10.29 -7.15
C SER A 168 3.80 9.88 -7.35
N THR A 169 4.70 10.85 -7.44
CA THR A 169 6.16 10.64 -7.37
C THR A 169 6.72 10.86 -5.96
N ARG A 170 5.84 10.92 -4.96
CA ARG A 170 6.20 11.05 -3.55
C ARG A 170 5.35 10.14 -2.69
N VAL A 171 6.01 9.22 -1.99
CA VAL A 171 5.45 8.49 -0.85
C VAL A 171 5.75 9.32 0.40
N PHE A 172 4.75 9.49 1.27
CA PHE A 172 4.95 10.18 2.55
C PHE A 172 5.98 9.43 3.42
N ARG A 173 6.72 10.16 4.26
CA ARG A 173 7.73 9.56 5.16
C ARG A 173 7.09 8.85 6.36
N GLU A 174 5.85 9.21 6.70
CA GLU A 174 5.10 8.60 7.78
C GLU A 174 4.72 7.14 7.48
N ARG A 175 4.39 6.40 8.53
CA ARG A 175 3.75 5.09 8.39
C ARG A 175 2.36 5.26 7.78
N LEU A 176 2.17 4.68 6.60
CA LEU A 176 0.94 4.75 5.84
C LEU A 176 0.10 3.50 6.04
N TYR A 177 -1.21 3.68 6.09
CA TYR A 177 -2.21 2.62 6.13
C TYR A 177 -2.96 2.62 4.80
N PRO A 178 -3.31 1.46 4.23
CA PRO A 178 -4.42 1.36 3.29
C PRO A 178 -5.67 1.97 3.90
N VAL A 179 -6.35 2.83 3.15
CA VAL A 179 -7.57 3.52 3.57
C VAL A 179 -8.60 3.47 2.46
N ILE A 180 -9.84 3.16 2.85
CA ILE A 180 -10.99 3.16 1.96
C ILE A 180 -12.04 4.10 2.52
N GLY A 181 -12.42 5.10 1.73
CA GLY A 181 -13.48 6.04 2.02
C GLY A 181 -14.78 5.61 1.34
N ILE A 182 -15.88 5.71 2.07
CA ILE A 182 -17.24 5.47 1.58
C ILE A 182 -18.13 6.65 1.99
N GLY A 183 -18.80 7.24 1.01
CA GLY A 183 -19.59 8.46 1.16
C GLY A 183 -21.08 8.32 0.86
N THR A 184 -21.55 7.12 0.50
CA THR A 184 -22.91 6.90 -0.01
C THR A 184 -23.53 5.62 0.55
N ARG A 185 -24.84 5.66 0.82
CA ARG A 185 -25.59 4.53 1.36
C ARG A 185 -25.65 3.38 0.35
N GLY A 186 -25.72 2.16 0.88
CA GLY A 186 -25.81 0.95 0.06
C GLY A 186 -24.48 0.47 -0.52
N ALA A 187 -23.41 1.27 -0.41
CA ALA A 187 -22.09 0.87 -0.87
C ALA A 187 -21.57 -0.36 -0.09
N ARG A 188 -21.03 -1.32 -0.84
CA ARG A 188 -20.43 -2.55 -0.35
C ARG A 188 -19.12 -2.76 -1.09
N ILE A 189 -18.08 -3.05 -0.34
CA ILE A 189 -16.74 -3.26 -0.87
C ILE A 189 -16.05 -4.40 -0.14
N GLU A 190 -15.09 -5.03 -0.79
CA GLU A 190 -14.23 -6.04 -0.17
C GLU A 190 -12.76 -5.68 -0.42
N ALA A 191 -11.94 -5.75 0.62
CA ALA A 191 -10.50 -5.57 0.53
C ALA A 191 -9.78 -6.90 0.31
N ASN A 192 -8.81 -6.92 -0.59
CA ASN A 192 -7.82 -7.98 -0.75
C ASN A 192 -6.44 -7.44 -0.40
N PHE A 193 -5.92 -7.82 0.76
CA PHE A 193 -4.56 -7.50 1.21
C PHE A 193 -3.52 -8.59 0.82
N GLY A 194 -3.89 -9.47 -0.13
CA GLY A 194 -3.05 -10.55 -0.66
C GLY A 194 -3.46 -11.96 -0.24
N ALA A 195 -4.54 -12.10 0.55
CA ALA A 195 -5.07 -13.40 0.95
C ALA A 195 -5.72 -14.17 -0.23
N LYS A 196 -6.15 -13.43 -1.27
CA LYS A 196 -6.65 -13.99 -2.53
C LYS A 196 -5.74 -13.53 -3.68
N PRO A 197 -5.69 -14.26 -4.81
CA PRO A 197 -5.00 -13.80 -6.01
C PRO A 197 -5.45 -12.38 -6.41
N PHE A 198 -4.50 -11.56 -6.84
CA PHE A 198 -4.78 -10.25 -7.39
C PHE A 198 -5.16 -10.32 -8.87
N LYS A 199 -5.93 -9.33 -9.34
CA LYS A 199 -6.26 -9.17 -10.75
C LYS A 199 -5.11 -8.56 -11.54
N PHE A 200 -4.31 -7.69 -10.93
CA PHE A 200 -3.04 -7.22 -11.47
C PHE A 200 -1.92 -8.24 -11.19
N ASP A 201 -1.04 -8.46 -12.18
CA ASP A 201 0.15 -9.31 -12.02
C ASP A 201 1.25 -8.58 -11.21
N ILE A 202 0.98 -8.39 -9.91
CA ILE A 202 1.90 -7.76 -8.98
C ILE A 202 3.18 -8.58 -8.78
N ASP A 203 3.09 -9.91 -8.91
CA ASP A 203 4.24 -10.80 -8.84
C ASP A 203 5.25 -10.49 -9.95
N PHE A 204 4.79 -10.33 -11.20
CA PHE A 204 5.64 -9.91 -12.30
C PHE A 204 6.20 -8.50 -12.12
N TYR A 205 5.35 -7.55 -11.69
CA TYR A 205 5.80 -6.17 -11.43
C TYR A 205 6.90 -6.14 -10.35
N ALA A 206 6.69 -6.79 -9.21
CA ALA A 206 7.64 -6.80 -8.10
C ALA A 206 8.98 -7.44 -8.51
N ARG A 207 8.95 -8.57 -9.21
CA ARG A 207 10.17 -9.20 -9.76
C ARG A 207 10.93 -8.25 -10.69
N SER A 208 10.22 -7.55 -11.56
CA SER A 208 10.81 -6.61 -12.53
C SER A 208 11.49 -5.43 -11.83
N ILE A 209 10.86 -4.87 -10.81
CA ILE A 209 11.45 -3.78 -10.01
C ILE A 209 12.67 -4.27 -9.23
N LEU A 210 12.60 -5.43 -8.58
CA LEU A 210 13.73 -5.99 -7.83
C LEU A 210 14.94 -6.25 -8.74
N ALA A 211 14.72 -6.82 -9.93
CA ALA A 211 15.77 -7.02 -10.92
C ALA A 211 16.42 -5.68 -11.35
N LYS A 212 15.61 -4.64 -11.58
CA LYS A 212 16.10 -3.29 -11.92
C LYS A 212 16.96 -2.71 -10.80
N VAL A 213 16.50 -2.79 -9.55
CA VAL A 213 17.23 -2.28 -8.37
C VAL A 213 18.54 -3.04 -8.17
N MET A 214 18.55 -4.36 -8.33
CA MET A 214 19.76 -5.17 -8.23
C MET A 214 20.77 -4.80 -9.33
N LYS A 215 20.32 -4.63 -10.57
CA LYS A 215 21.19 -4.23 -11.68
C LYS A 215 21.84 -2.86 -11.43
N GLN A 216 21.07 -1.89 -10.92
CA GLN A 216 21.59 -0.56 -10.58
C GLN A 216 22.63 -0.62 -9.46
N LYS A 217 22.41 -1.44 -8.43
CA LYS A 217 23.39 -1.64 -7.35
C LYS A 217 24.71 -2.21 -7.87
N ILE A 218 24.65 -3.19 -8.77
CA ILE A 218 25.85 -3.80 -9.37
C ILE A 218 26.65 -2.77 -10.18
N ILE A 219 25.97 -1.93 -10.97
CA ILE A 219 26.62 -0.87 -11.75
C ILE A 219 27.36 0.07 -10.80
N ILE A 220 26.67 0.57 -9.77
CA ILE A 220 27.27 1.48 -8.78
C ILE A 220 28.47 0.83 -8.09
N THR A 221 28.37 -0.43 -7.66
CA THR A 221 29.51 -1.12 -7.02
C THR A 221 30.68 -1.31 -7.96
N ASN A 222 30.42 -1.56 -9.24
CA ASN A 222 31.47 -1.71 -10.25
C ASN A 222 32.15 -0.37 -10.54
N ASP A 223 31.38 0.72 -10.65
CA ASP A 223 31.90 2.08 -10.86
C ASP A 223 32.80 2.49 -9.68
N TYR A 224 32.34 2.28 -8.43
CA TYR A 224 33.17 2.51 -7.25
C TYR A 224 34.43 1.64 -7.20
N SER A 225 34.37 0.37 -7.61
CA SER A 225 35.57 -0.46 -7.67
C SER A 225 36.54 -0.03 -8.77
N SER A 226 36.05 0.50 -9.90
CA SER A 226 36.88 0.99 -11.00
C SER A 226 37.50 2.37 -10.75
N GLU A 227 36.88 3.19 -9.91
CA GLU A 227 37.43 4.48 -9.48
C GLU A 227 38.49 4.32 -8.37
N THR A 228 38.50 3.18 -7.65
CA THR A 228 39.49 2.89 -6.59
C THR A 228 40.74 2.16 -7.07
N GLU A 229 40.85 1.81 -8.35
CA GLU A 229 42.09 1.21 -8.91
C GLU A 229 43.14 2.25 -9.34
N ASP A 230 42.88 3.56 -9.13
CA ASP A 230 43.79 4.64 -9.53
C ASP A 230 44.07 5.65 -8.40
N SER A 231 44.22 5.16 -7.16
CA SER A 231 45.00 5.83 -6.11
C SER A 231 45.20 4.92 -4.89
N ASP A 232 46.38 4.30 -4.80
CA ASP A 232 46.93 3.88 -3.52
C ASP A 232 47.20 5.14 -2.66
N GLU A 233 46.33 5.40 -1.70
CA GLU A 233 46.62 5.72 -0.29
C GLU A 233 45.39 6.39 0.38
N ASP A 234 45.00 5.77 1.49
CA ASP A 234 44.43 6.40 2.68
C ASP A 234 42.89 6.59 2.88
N VAL A 235 42.49 6.07 4.06
CA VAL A 235 41.38 6.47 4.96
C VAL A 235 39.97 5.85 4.79
N CYS A 236 39.77 4.77 5.56
CA CYS A 236 38.73 4.63 6.61
C CYS A 236 37.55 5.64 6.61
N CYS A 237 36.34 5.21 6.22
CA CYS A 237 35.08 5.52 6.93
C CYS A 237 33.86 5.08 6.10
N LEU A 238 33.16 4.02 6.51
CA LEU A 238 31.71 3.92 6.30
C LEU A 238 31.09 3.07 7.42
N ARG A 239 30.89 3.71 8.58
CA ARG A 239 29.83 3.35 9.55
C ARG A 239 28.87 4.53 9.60
N VAL A 240 27.68 4.42 8.99
CA VAL A 240 26.46 5.07 9.50
C VAL A 240 25.23 4.29 9.00
N LEU A 241 24.64 3.51 9.90
CA LEU A 241 23.19 3.30 9.97
C LEU A 241 22.86 3.31 11.47
N ASP A 242 22.56 4.50 11.98
CA ASP A 242 21.72 4.74 13.16
C ASP A 242 20.49 5.54 12.69
#